data_AF-A0A7W2T916-F1
#
_entry.id   AF-A0A7W2T916-F1
#
_cell.length_a   1.000
_cell.length_b   1.000
_cell.length_c   1.000
_cell.angle_alpha   90.00
_cell.angle_beta   90.00
_cell.angle_gamma   90.00
#
_symmetry.space_group_name_H-M   'P 1'
#
loop_
_entity.id
_entity.type
_entity.pdbx_description
1 polymer ?
#
loop_
_entity_poly.entity_id
_entity_poly.type
_entity_poly.pdbx_seq_one_letter_code
_entity_poly.pdbx_strand_id
1 'polypeptide(L)'
;MLAVAISAIAKDDQSFVTFRIYTKQIIDFYPALKNDKNAIARIDQATDSLMSAHIKIKQDNGWLKRHLIHSCQFTKNSGHAFVDIKLNNDMLPYLIGVKGYFSAPKLENIKHFKKDQHFKLHAYLFSYLYRGTTGNVSIEQIREILDIDKKKYKLV
;
A
#
# COMPACT_ATOMS: atom_id res chain seq x y z
N MET A 1 -4.88 2.58 -3.24
CA MET A 1 -4.27 1.97 -4.43
C MET A 1 -3.15 1.01 -4.07
N LEU A 2 -2.12 1.43 -3.32
CA LEU A 2 -0.99 0.54 -3.01
C LEU A 2 -1.39 -0.77 -2.31
N ALA A 3 -2.32 -0.71 -1.36
CA ALA A 3 -2.84 -1.92 -0.70
C ALA A 3 -3.51 -2.91 -1.66
N VAL A 4 -4.17 -2.42 -2.73
CA VAL A 4 -4.82 -3.27 -3.74
C VAL A 4 -3.77 -3.94 -4.62
N ALA A 5 -2.77 -3.17 -5.05
CA ALA A 5 -1.62 -3.66 -5.79
C ALA A 5 -0.87 -4.78 -5.04
N ILE A 6 -0.65 -4.55 -3.76
CA ILE A 6 0.05 -5.47 -2.87
C ILE A 6 -0.78 -6.74 -2.59
N SER A 7 -2.10 -6.62 -2.44
CA SER A 7 -2.98 -7.78 -2.20
C SER A 7 -3.11 -8.74 -3.39
N ALA A 8 -2.71 -8.30 -4.59
CA ALA A 8 -2.73 -9.11 -5.80
C ALA A 8 -1.47 -9.99 -5.98
N ILE A 9 -0.45 -9.82 -5.12
CA ILE A 9 0.78 -10.61 -5.14
C ILE A 9 0.51 -11.98 -4.50
N ALA A 10 0.76 -13.08 -5.22
CA ALA A 10 0.74 -14.41 -4.62
C ALA A 10 2.07 -14.72 -3.92
N LYS A 11 2.00 -15.51 -2.83
CA LYS A 11 3.16 -15.86 -1.99
C LYS A 11 4.29 -16.59 -2.75
N ASP A 12 3.93 -17.20 -3.88
CA ASP A 12 4.81 -18.07 -4.68
C ASP A 12 5.20 -17.46 -6.04
N ASP A 13 4.89 -16.17 -6.27
CA ASP A 13 5.21 -15.49 -7.53
C ASP A 13 6.73 -15.37 -7.72
N GLN A 14 7.29 -16.03 -8.73
CA GLN A 14 8.72 -15.95 -9.07
C GLN A 14 9.10 -14.62 -9.74
N SER A 15 8.12 -13.87 -10.22
CA SER A 15 8.28 -12.52 -10.78
C SER A 15 6.97 -11.76 -10.69
N PHE A 16 7.01 -10.43 -10.55
CA PHE A 16 5.79 -9.64 -10.56
C PHE A 16 5.25 -9.51 -11.98
N VAL A 17 4.05 -10.05 -12.19
CA VAL A 17 3.26 -9.84 -13.40
C VAL A 17 2.54 -8.50 -13.36
N THR A 18 2.24 -7.95 -14.54
CA THR A 18 1.36 -6.79 -14.63
C THR A 18 -0.06 -7.21 -14.24
N PHE A 19 -0.65 -6.53 -13.27
CA PHE A 19 -2.03 -6.74 -12.85
C PHE A 19 -2.90 -5.57 -13.28
N ARG A 20 -4.11 -5.91 -13.73
CA ARG A 20 -5.12 -4.95 -14.18
C ARG A 20 -6.17 -4.74 -13.09
N ILE A 21 -6.47 -3.49 -12.79
CA ILE A 21 -7.57 -3.11 -11.90
C ILE A 21 -8.54 -2.22 -12.67
N TYR A 22 -9.79 -2.65 -12.80
CA TYR A 22 -10.81 -1.80 -13.40
C TYR A 22 -11.18 -0.67 -12.45
N THR A 23 -11.36 0.54 -13.00
CA THR A 23 -11.76 1.72 -12.20
C THR A 23 -13.05 1.50 -11.43
N LYS A 24 -13.99 0.72 -11.97
CA LYS A 24 -15.20 0.30 -11.28
C LYS A 24 -14.89 -0.45 -9.97
N GLN A 25 -13.93 -1.38 -9.99
CA GLN A 25 -13.50 -2.11 -8.79
C GLN A 25 -12.89 -1.15 -7.75
N ILE A 26 -12.12 -0.14 -8.19
CA ILE A 26 -11.56 0.88 -7.31
C ILE A 26 -12.67 1.74 -6.69
N ILE A 27 -13.65 2.17 -7.49
CA ILE A 27 -14.79 2.98 -7.03
C ILE A 27 -15.67 2.18 -6.05
N ASP A 28 -15.92 0.90 -6.33
CA ASP A 28 -16.67 0.02 -5.44
C ASP A 28 -15.94 -0.19 -4.11
N PHE A 29 -14.62 -0.26 -4.16
CA PHE A 29 -13.76 -0.44 -2.99
C PHE A 29 -13.66 0.82 -2.12
N TYR A 30 -13.70 2.01 -2.71
CA TYR A 30 -13.61 3.29 -2.01
C TYR A 30 -14.95 4.05 -2.07
N PRO A 31 -15.81 3.95 -1.03
CA PRO A 31 -17.15 4.56 -1.03
C PRO A 31 -17.16 6.07 -1.34
N ALA A 32 -16.09 6.78 -0.96
CA ALA A 32 -15.93 8.20 -1.24
C ALA A 32 -15.90 8.55 -2.74
N LEU A 33 -15.54 7.59 -3.61
CA LEU A 33 -15.47 7.78 -5.06
C LEU A 33 -16.81 7.53 -5.78
N LYS A 34 -17.78 6.87 -5.15
CA LYS A 34 -19.04 6.47 -5.81
C LYS A 34 -19.86 7.64 -6.37
N ASN A 35 -19.84 8.77 -5.67
CA ASN A 35 -20.59 9.97 -6.06
C ASN A 35 -19.68 11.10 -6.57
N ASP A 36 -18.39 10.82 -6.76
CA ASP A 36 -17.43 11.82 -7.23
C ASP A 36 -17.40 11.87 -8.76
N LYS A 37 -17.86 12.99 -9.33
CA LYS A 37 -17.82 13.25 -10.78
C LYS A 37 -16.40 13.22 -11.35
N ASN A 38 -15.38 13.43 -10.50
CA ASN A 38 -13.97 13.42 -10.84
C ASN A 38 -13.26 12.12 -10.45
N ALA A 39 -13.98 11.05 -10.04
CA ALA A 39 -13.38 9.82 -9.55
C ALA A 39 -12.33 9.24 -10.50
N ILE A 40 -12.60 9.24 -11.81
CA ILE A 40 -11.67 8.73 -12.82
C ILE A 40 -10.39 9.57 -12.90
N ALA A 41 -10.50 10.90 -12.90
CA ALA A 41 -9.35 11.79 -12.89
C ALA A 41 -8.52 11.67 -11.61
N ARG A 42 -9.17 11.45 -10.45
CA ARG A 42 -8.47 11.19 -9.18
C ARG A 42 -7.74 9.86 -9.19
N ILE A 43 -8.31 8.83 -9.83
CA ILE A 43 -7.63 7.53 -9.98
C ILE A 43 -6.37 7.71 -10.82
N ASP A 44 -6.46 8.48 -11.90
CA ASP A 44 -5.31 8.81 -12.77
C ASP A 44 -4.22 9.57 -11.99
N GLN A 45 -4.56 10.64 -11.27
CA GLN A 45 -3.62 11.36 -10.40
C GLN A 45 -2.98 10.48 -9.32
N ALA A 46 -3.73 9.49 -8.82
CA ALA A 46 -3.20 8.54 -7.86
C ALA A 46 -2.21 7.56 -8.53
N THR A 47 -2.22 7.38 -9.85
CA THR A 47 -1.18 6.65 -10.59
C THR A 47 0.15 7.41 -10.57
N ASP A 48 0.13 8.73 -10.75
CA ASP A 48 1.33 9.59 -10.65
C ASP A 48 1.94 9.55 -9.24
N SER A 49 1.06 9.64 -8.24
CA SER A 49 1.45 9.53 -6.83
C SER A 49 2.08 8.17 -6.52
N LEU A 50 1.57 7.11 -7.14
CA LEU A 50 2.09 5.76 -6.97
C LEU A 50 3.46 5.58 -7.65
N MET A 51 3.69 6.20 -8.80
CA MET A 51 4.97 6.16 -9.52
C MET A 51 6.07 6.97 -8.83
N SER A 52 5.72 8.10 -8.22
CA SER A 52 6.66 8.95 -7.47
C SER A 52 7.08 8.37 -6.11
N ALA A 53 6.34 7.38 -5.60
CA ALA A 53 6.66 6.74 -4.34
C ALA A 53 7.95 5.91 -4.43
N HIS A 54 8.85 6.13 -3.48
CA HIS A 54 10.06 5.34 -3.30
C HIS A 54 10.13 4.80 -1.88
N ILE A 55 10.60 3.56 -1.74
CA ILE A 55 10.91 2.95 -0.47
C ILE A 55 12.37 3.26 -0.13
N LYS A 56 12.61 3.57 1.14
CA LYS A 56 13.96 3.71 1.70
C LYS A 56 14.24 2.49 2.57
N ILE A 57 15.29 1.76 2.24
CA ILE A 57 15.75 0.56 2.93
C ILE A 57 17.05 0.91 3.62
N LYS A 58 17.11 0.71 4.94
CA LYS A 58 18.32 0.97 5.71
C LYS A 58 19.34 -0.13 5.42
N GLN A 59 20.56 0.27 5.09
CA GLN A 59 21.74 -0.59 4.92
C GLN A 59 22.86 -0.09 5.84
N ASP A 60 23.89 -0.90 6.02
CA ASP A 60 25.02 -0.58 6.90
C ASP A 60 25.72 0.73 6.51
N ASN A 61 25.77 1.04 5.20
CA ASN A 61 26.48 2.19 4.66
C ASN A 61 25.54 3.33 4.21
N GLY A 62 24.25 3.29 4.54
CA GLY A 62 23.29 4.35 4.20
C GLY A 62 21.90 3.86 3.83
N TRP A 63 21.20 4.64 3.00
CA TRP A 63 19.82 4.35 2.58
C TRP A 63 19.76 3.95 1.12
N LEU A 64 19.36 2.70 0.86
CA LEU A 64 19.00 2.25 -0.48
C LEU A 64 17.60 2.77 -0.82
N LYS A 65 17.48 3.56 -1.89
CA LYS A 65 16.19 4.02 -2.41
C LYS A 65 15.80 3.20 -3.63
N ARG A 66 14.56 2.70 -3.65
CA ARG A 66 14.00 1.93 -4.76
C ARG A 66 12.55 2.31 -5.02
N HIS A 67 12.17 2.33 -6.29
CA HIS A 67 10.76 2.42 -6.68
C HIS A 67 10.08 1.08 -6.39
N LEU A 68 8.92 1.15 -5.73
CA LEU A 68 8.09 -0.02 -5.49
C LEU A 68 7.40 -0.50 -6.77
N ILE A 69 7.05 0.46 -7.62
CA ILE A 69 6.23 0.27 -8.80
C ILE A 69 7.14 0.51 -10.00
N HIS A 70 7.21 -0.48 -10.88
CA HIS A 70 7.98 -0.40 -12.11
C HIS A 70 7.22 0.36 -13.19
N SER A 71 5.94 0.05 -13.35
CA SER A 71 5.05 0.76 -14.26
C SER A 71 3.64 0.86 -13.69
N CYS A 72 2.97 1.95 -14.03
CA CYS A 72 1.57 2.20 -13.73
C CYS A 72 0.99 2.95 -14.94
N GLN A 73 0.00 2.35 -15.59
CA GLN A 73 -0.59 2.90 -16.80
C GLN A 73 -2.11 3.00 -16.60
N PHE A 74 -2.62 4.22 -16.65
CA PHE A 74 -4.05 4.46 -16.77
C PHE A 74 -4.47 4.38 -18.25
N THR A 75 -5.53 3.64 -18.53
CA THR A 75 -6.11 3.52 -19.89
C THR A 75 -7.61 3.74 -19.84
N LYS A 76 -8.13 4.53 -20.79
CA LYS A 76 -9.55 4.84 -20.93
C LYS A 76 -10.00 4.61 -22.38
N ASN A 77 -10.75 3.53 -22.60
CA ASN A 77 -11.29 3.16 -23.91
C ASN A 77 -12.81 3.07 -23.84
N SER A 78 -13.53 3.89 -24.61
CA SER A 78 -14.97 3.79 -24.95
C SER A 78 -15.88 3.03 -23.95
N GLY A 79 -15.87 3.42 -22.66
CA GLY A 79 -16.71 2.84 -21.60
C GLY A 79 -15.97 1.98 -20.55
N HIS A 80 -14.73 1.59 -20.81
CA HIS A 80 -13.88 0.86 -19.88
C HIS A 80 -12.64 1.67 -19.52
N ALA A 81 -12.48 1.96 -18.23
CA ALA A 81 -11.25 2.54 -17.70
C ALA A 81 -10.62 1.59 -16.70
N PHE A 82 -9.31 1.38 -16.81
CA PHE A 82 -8.54 0.49 -15.95
C PHE A 82 -7.13 1.03 -15.73
N VAL A 83 -6.48 0.52 -14.69
CA VAL A 83 -5.07 0.78 -14.38
C VAL A 83 -4.33 -0.54 -14.47
N ASP A 84 -3.28 -0.58 -15.28
CA ASP A 84 -2.31 -1.67 -15.33
C ASP A 84 -1.11 -1.29 -14.46
N ILE A 85 -0.75 -2.13 -13.51
CA ILE A 85 0.34 -1.86 -12.57
C ILE A 85 1.29 -3.05 -12.56
N LYS A 86 2.59 -2.77 -12.58
CA LYS A 86 3.65 -3.77 -12.40
C LYS A 86 4.55 -3.35 -11.25
N LEU A 87 4.75 -4.26 -10.30
CA LEU A 87 5.69 -4.05 -9.21
C LEU A 87 7.13 -4.25 -9.70
N ASN A 88 8.06 -3.59 -9.02
CA ASN A 88 9.47 -3.71 -9.35
C ASN A 88 10.03 -5.05 -8.84
N ASN A 89 10.58 -5.87 -9.75
CA ASN A 89 11.20 -7.16 -9.39
C ASN A 89 12.39 -7.00 -8.43
N ASP A 90 13.05 -5.84 -8.40
CA ASP A 90 14.07 -5.54 -7.40
C ASP A 90 13.52 -5.54 -5.96
N MET A 91 12.20 -5.35 -5.82
CA MET A 91 11.51 -5.41 -4.53
C MET A 91 11.15 -6.84 -4.12
N LEU A 92 11.31 -7.83 -5.01
CA LEU A 92 10.92 -9.22 -4.75
C LEU A 92 11.62 -9.82 -3.52
N PRO A 93 12.92 -9.62 -3.27
CA PRO A 93 13.55 -10.09 -2.03
C PRO A 93 12.96 -9.45 -0.76
N TYR A 94 12.44 -8.22 -0.86
CA TYR A 94 11.87 -7.47 0.26
C TYR A 94 10.36 -7.71 0.45
N LEU A 95 9.68 -8.25 -0.56
CA LEU A 95 8.25 -8.57 -0.53
C LEU A 95 8.01 -10.09 -0.36
N ILE A 96 8.90 -10.95 -0.90
CA ILE A 96 8.78 -12.43 -0.91
C ILE A 96 9.82 -13.09 0.01
N GLY A 97 11.04 -12.53 0.13
CA GLY A 97 12.08 -13.02 1.06
C GLY A 97 11.69 -12.89 2.54
N VAL A 98 10.58 -12.22 2.78
CA VAL A 98 9.81 -12.24 4.01
C VAL A 98 9.08 -13.59 4.07
N LYS A 99 9.80 -14.69 4.31
CA LYS A 99 9.24 -16.05 4.55
C LYS A 99 8.13 -15.95 5.61
N GLY A 100 6.90 -15.77 5.16
CA GLY A 100 5.72 -15.63 6.00
C GLY A 100 5.25 -14.20 6.31
N TYR A 101 6.10 -13.23 6.63
CA TYR A 101 5.66 -11.95 7.25
C TYR A 101 4.94 -10.92 6.36
N PHE A 102 4.43 -11.32 5.19
CA PHE A 102 3.57 -10.47 4.39
C PHE A 102 2.18 -10.40 5.01
N SER A 103 2.04 -9.51 5.98
CA SER A 103 0.79 -9.16 6.64
C SER A 103 -0.06 -8.26 5.74
N ALA A 104 -0.40 -8.72 4.53
CA ALA A 104 -1.42 -8.07 3.74
C ALA A 104 -2.75 -8.24 4.49
N PRO A 105 -3.38 -7.15 4.97
CA PRO A 105 -4.75 -7.25 5.43
C PRO A 105 -5.58 -7.81 4.27
N LYS A 106 -6.52 -8.72 4.53
CA LYS A 106 -7.51 -9.08 3.50
C LYS A 106 -8.11 -7.78 2.96
N LEU A 107 -8.24 -7.65 1.64
CA LEU A 107 -8.84 -6.49 0.97
C LEU A 107 -10.13 -6.03 1.65
N GLU A 108 -10.93 -6.98 2.14
CA GLU A 108 -12.17 -6.75 2.88
C GLU A 108 -12.01 -5.92 4.16
N ASN A 109 -10.86 -5.97 4.84
CA ASN A 109 -10.60 -5.19 6.05
C ASN A 109 -10.20 -3.75 5.69
N ILE A 110 -9.51 -3.58 4.55
CA ILE A 110 -8.95 -2.30 4.11
C ILE A 110 -10.06 -1.31 3.72
N LYS A 111 -11.21 -1.80 3.23
CA LYS A 111 -12.37 -0.95 2.87
C LYS A 111 -12.92 -0.12 4.05
N HIS A 112 -12.64 -0.53 5.29
CA HIS A 112 -13.06 0.18 6.50
C HIS A 112 -12.08 1.28 6.93
N PHE A 113 -10.89 1.37 6.32
CA PHE A 113 -9.90 2.37 6.67
C PHE A 113 -10.19 3.70 5.98
N LYS A 114 -10.66 4.66 6.78
CA LYS A 114 -10.97 6.03 6.33
C LYS A 114 -9.77 6.96 6.28
N LYS A 115 -8.68 6.59 6.97
CA LYS A 115 -7.45 7.39 7.10
C LYS A 115 -6.23 6.49 6.94
N ASP A 116 -5.15 7.06 6.43
CA ASP A 116 -3.87 6.36 6.25
C ASP A 116 -3.33 5.77 7.57
N GLN A 117 -3.54 6.48 8.69
CA GLN A 117 -3.16 5.99 10.02
C GLN A 117 -3.88 4.68 10.41
N HIS A 118 -5.12 4.45 9.95
CA HIS A 118 -5.83 3.19 10.26
C HIS A 118 -5.15 2.01 9.58
N PHE A 119 -4.70 2.19 8.33
CA PHE A 119 -3.97 1.17 7.60
C PHE A 119 -2.60 0.90 8.23
N LYS A 120 -1.84 1.95 8.58
CA LYS A 120 -0.54 1.82 9.24
C LYS A 120 -0.63 1.11 10.59
N LEU A 121 -1.61 1.47 11.41
CA LEU A 121 -1.85 0.82 12.70
C LEU A 121 -2.23 -0.65 12.51
N HIS A 122 -3.14 -0.94 11.57
CA HIS A 122 -3.53 -2.32 11.29
C HIS A 122 -2.36 -3.15 10.79
N ALA A 123 -1.57 -2.65 9.83
CA ALA A 123 -0.39 -3.36 9.32
C ALA A 123 0.62 -3.65 10.44
N TYR A 124 0.85 -2.67 11.33
CA TYR A 124 1.70 -2.85 12.49
C TYR A 124 1.19 -3.93 13.45
N LEU A 125 -0.08 -3.89 13.83
CA LEU A 125 -0.68 -4.91 14.72
C LEU A 125 -0.71 -6.30 14.08
N PHE A 126 -1.00 -6.38 12.78
CA PHE A 126 -1.04 -7.64 12.05
C PHE A 126 0.35 -8.28 11.94
N SER A 127 1.42 -7.50 11.99
CA SER A 127 2.79 -8.03 12.08
C SER A 127 3.05 -8.84 13.36
N TYR A 128 2.40 -8.48 14.48
CA TYR A 128 2.49 -9.22 15.75
C TYR A 128 1.63 -10.48 15.75
N LEU A 129 0.38 -10.38 15.28
CA LEU A 129 -0.51 -11.53 15.10
C LEU A 129 0.15 -12.61 14.23
N TYR A 130 0.86 -12.20 13.17
CA TYR A 130 1.55 -13.14 12.29
C TYR A 130 2.79 -13.78 12.94
N ARG A 131 3.53 -13.02 13.76
CA ARG A 131 4.67 -13.56 14.53
C ARG A 131 4.22 -14.47 15.68
N GLY A 132 2.93 -14.48 16.01
CA GLY A 132 2.41 -15.17 17.18
C GLY A 132 2.92 -14.54 18.49
N THR A 133 3.26 -13.26 18.47
CA THR A 133 3.86 -12.57 19.61
C THR A 133 3.02 -11.38 20.07
N THR A 134 3.23 -10.98 21.31
CA THR A 134 2.86 -9.65 21.80
C THR A 134 4.10 -8.76 21.82
N GLY A 135 3.90 -7.45 21.94
CA GLY A 135 5.00 -6.50 22.01
C GLY A 135 4.63 -5.25 22.80
N ASN A 136 5.64 -4.65 23.42
CA ASN A 136 5.55 -3.31 23.97
C ASN A 136 6.00 -2.32 22.89
N VAL A 137 5.27 -1.23 22.75
CA VAL A 137 5.60 -0.15 21.83
C VAL A 137 5.49 1.18 22.57
N SER A 138 6.50 2.03 22.44
CA SER A 138 6.45 3.36 23.03
C SER A 138 5.52 4.28 22.25
N ILE A 139 5.05 5.35 22.88
CA ILE A 139 4.16 6.31 22.21
C ILE A 139 4.90 7.02 21.06
N GLU A 140 6.21 7.24 21.22
CA GLU A 140 7.09 7.81 20.21
C GLU A 140 7.19 6.90 18.98
N GLN A 141 7.35 5.59 19.20
CA GLN A 141 7.37 4.61 18.13
C GLN A 141 6.02 4.53 17.40
N ILE A 142 4.89 4.57 18.12
CA ILE A 142 3.56 4.65 17.50
C ILE A 142 3.46 5.90 16.63
N ARG A 143 3.94 7.06 17.10
CA ARG A 143 3.91 8.30 16.31
C ARG A 143 4.71 8.17 15.03
N GLU A 144 5.90 7.59 15.08
CA GLU A 144 6.72 7.34 13.89
C GLU A 144 6.03 6.39 12.93
N ILE A 145 5.49 5.27 13.41
CA ILE A 145 4.77 4.28 12.58
C ILE A 145 3.56 4.92 11.88
N LEU A 146 2.86 5.83 12.56
CA LEU A 146 1.64 6.47 12.04
C LEU A 146 1.90 7.78 11.30
N ASP A 147 3.16 8.19 11.14
CA ASP A 147 3.57 9.51 10.64
C ASP A 147 2.81 10.67 11.32
N ILE A 148 2.70 10.62 12.65
CA ILE A 148 2.06 11.67 13.46
C ILE A 148 3.14 12.64 13.94
N ASP A 149 2.93 13.92 13.63
CA ASP A 149 3.80 15.00 14.10
C ASP A 149 3.88 15.01 15.65
N LYS A 150 5.10 15.21 16.18
CA LYS A 150 5.38 15.20 17.62
C LYS A 150 4.57 16.23 18.41
N LYS A 151 4.17 17.34 17.77
CA LYS A 151 3.37 18.42 18.37
C LYS A 151 1.87 18.11 18.36
N LYS A 152 1.44 17.09 17.62
CA LYS A 152 0.04 16.73 17.48
C LYS A 152 -0.37 15.77 18.60
N TYR A 153 -1.39 16.16 19.36
CA TYR A 153 -1.89 15.51 20.59
C TYR A 153 -0.92 15.67 21.79
N LYS A 154 -1.37 16.26 22.89
CA LYS A 154 -0.55 16.33 24.11
C LYS A 154 -0.50 14.96 24.77
N LEU A 155 0.69 14.54 25.16
CA LEU A 155 0.84 13.43 26.10
C LEU A 155 0.43 13.96 27.47
N VAL A 156 -0.51 13.27 28.11
CA VAL A 156 -0.98 13.58 29.47
C VAL A 156 -0.07 12.86 30.45
#